data_AF-A0A9E1YZS1-F1
#
_entry.id   AF-A0A9E1YZS1-F1
#
_cell.length_a   1.000
_cell.length_b   1.000
_cell.length_c   1.000
_cell.angle_alpha   90.00
_cell.angle_beta   90.00
_cell.angle_gamma   90.00
#
_symmetry.space_group_name_H-M   'P 1'
#
loop_
_entity.id
_entity.type
_entity.pdbx_description
1 polymer ?
#
loop_
_entity_poly.entity_id
_entity_poly.type
_entity_poly.pdbx_seq_one_letter_code
_entity_poly.pdbx_strand_id
1 'polypeptide(L)'
;MLQKISLGADKIIFTQAKGHQRAAEPKILQKRFAEISGKMTQIANTLPEALELAAQAASQEDLICVTGGFHIVGETKSHLRQIAAKKK
;
A
#
# COMPACT_ATOMS: atom_id res chain seq x y z
N MET A 1 -10.27 8.63 -6.31
CA MET A 1 -9.26 8.15 -5.34
C MET A 1 -7.87 8.15 -5.98
N LEU A 2 -7.62 7.37 -7.04
CA LEU A 2 -6.33 7.36 -7.76
C LEU A 2 -5.82 8.76 -8.19
N GLN A 3 -6.69 9.60 -8.78
CA GLN A 3 -6.36 10.99 -9.13
C GLN A 3 -5.98 11.88 -7.92
N LYS A 4 -6.50 11.59 -6.73
CA LYS A 4 -6.15 12.38 -5.54
C LYS A 4 -4.79 11.95 -4.99
N ILE A 5 -4.48 10.66 -5.04
CA ILE A 5 -3.21 10.10 -4.59
C ILE A 5 -2.05 10.60 -5.47
N SER A 6 -2.27 10.76 -6.78
CA SER A 6 -1.23 11.28 -7.69
C SER A 6 -0.75 12.69 -7.35
N LEU A 7 -1.53 13.48 -6.60
CA LEU A 7 -1.15 14.83 -6.22
C LEU A 7 -0.05 14.87 -5.15
N GLY A 8 0.02 13.87 -4.26
CA GLY A 8 0.87 13.93 -3.07
C GLY A 8 1.77 12.73 -2.82
N ALA A 9 1.54 11.58 -3.46
CA ALA A 9 2.40 10.41 -3.30
C ALA A 9 3.50 10.40 -4.36
N ASP A 10 4.76 10.16 -3.98
CA ASP A 10 5.90 10.04 -4.90
C ASP A 10 6.15 8.62 -5.37
N LYS A 11 5.91 7.64 -4.49
CA LYS A 11 5.92 6.20 -4.77
C LYS A 11 4.62 5.56 -4.28
N ILE A 12 4.02 4.72 -5.12
CA ILE A 12 2.75 4.06 -4.80
C ILE A 12 2.93 2.55 -4.92
N ILE A 13 2.58 1.82 -3.86
CA ILE A 13 2.60 0.36 -3.84
C ILE A 13 1.15 -0.13 -3.81
N PHE A 14 0.73 -0.81 -4.87
CA PHE A 14 -0.58 -1.45 -4.93
C PHE A 14 -0.50 -2.85 -4.34
N THR A 15 -1.46 -3.16 -3.47
CA THR A 15 -1.61 -4.47 -2.86
C THR A 15 -3.09 -4.75 -2.58
N GLN A 16 -3.38 -5.96 -2.08
CA GLN A 16 -4.72 -6.40 -1.76
C GLN A 16 -4.77 -6.97 -0.34
N ALA A 17 -5.89 -6.73 0.35
CA ALA A 17 -6.13 -7.27 1.67
C ALA A 17 -6.49 -8.77 1.56
N LYS A 18 -5.98 -9.59 2.49
CA LYS A 18 -6.09 -11.05 2.43
C LYS A 18 -7.55 -11.50 2.55
N GLY A 19 -7.97 -12.40 1.66
CA GLY A 19 -9.27 -13.09 1.76
C GLY A 19 -10.50 -12.25 1.39
N HIS A 20 -10.33 -11.08 0.79
CA HIS A 20 -11.43 -10.18 0.45
C HIS A 20 -11.79 -10.22 -1.05
N GLN A 21 -12.89 -10.88 -1.39
CA GLN A 21 -13.37 -11.02 -2.78
C GLN A 21 -13.70 -9.70 -3.48
N ARG A 22 -14.01 -8.63 -2.74
CA ARG A 22 -14.29 -7.30 -3.29
C ARG A 22 -13.04 -6.43 -3.46
N ALA A 23 -11.87 -6.91 -3.03
CA ALA A 23 -10.63 -6.17 -3.22
C ALA A 23 -10.29 -6.11 -4.72
N ALA A 24 -9.97 -4.93 -5.22
CA ALA A 24 -9.52 -4.78 -6.60
C ALA A 24 -8.15 -5.43 -6.77
N GLU A 25 -7.93 -6.09 -7.91
CA GLU A 25 -6.63 -6.68 -8.22
C GLU A 25 -5.57 -5.57 -8.36
N PRO A 26 -4.39 -5.71 -7.71
CA PRO A 26 -3.33 -4.69 -7.75
C PRO A 26 -2.89 -4.31 -9.16
N LYS A 27 -2.85 -5.28 -10.09
CA LYS A 27 -2.50 -5.05 -11.51
C LYS A 27 -3.48 -4.12 -12.21
N ILE A 28 -4.78 -4.27 -11.94
CA ILE A 28 -5.81 -3.41 -12.52
C ILE A 28 -5.67 -1.99 -11.98
N LEU A 29 -5.39 -1.83 -10.68
CA LEU A 29 -5.16 -0.52 -10.07
C LEU A 29 -3.92 0.17 -10.64
N GLN A 30 -2.82 -0.57 -10.80
CA GLN A 30 -1.59 -0.04 -11.40
C GLN A 30 -1.82 0.44 -12.84
N LYS A 31 -2.47 -0.38 -13.68
CA LYS A 31 -2.79 -0.01 -15.06
C LYS A 31 -3.63 1.27 -15.13
N ARG A 32 -4.69 1.35 -14.33
CA ARG A 32 -5.54 2.55 -14.25
C ARG A 32 -4.80 3.77 -13.74
N PHE A 33 -3.84 3.58 -12.82
CA PHE A 33 -3.04 4.69 -12.32
C PHE A 33 -2.06 5.19 -13.38
N ALA A 34 -1.45 4.30 -14.16
CA ALA A 34 -0.55 4.67 -15.25
C ALA A 34 -1.23 5.54 -16.33
N GLU A 35 -2.53 5.36 -16.54
CA GLU A 35 -3.34 6.22 -17.43
C GLU A 35 -3.55 7.64 -16.87
N ILE A 36 -3.43 7.83 -15.55
CA ILE A 36 -3.65 9.10 -14.85
C ILE A 36 -2.32 9.82 -14.57
N SER A 37 -1.24 9.09 -14.31
CA SER A 37 0.01 9.63 -13.83
C SER A 37 1.20 8.73 -14.18
N GLY A 38 2.32 9.35 -14.57
CA GLY A 38 3.60 8.67 -14.82
C GLY A 38 4.45 8.44 -13.56
N LYS A 39 3.89 8.64 -12.35
CA LYS A 39 4.63 8.43 -11.10
C LYS A 39 5.00 6.96 -10.87
N MET A 40 6.03 6.75 -10.05
CA MET A 40 6.54 5.41 -9.76
C MET A 40 5.48 4.56 -9.06
N THR A 41 5.18 3.40 -9.63
CA THR A 41 4.26 2.42 -9.05
C THR A 41 4.93 1.06 -8.92
N GLN A 42 4.55 0.30 -7.91
CA GLN A 42 4.99 -1.07 -7.69
C GLN A 42 3.79 -1.92 -7.24
N ILE A 43 3.86 -3.22 -7.47
CA ILE A 43 2.85 -4.17 -6.99
C ILE A 43 3.49 -5.08 -5.94
N ALA A 44 2.74 -5.36 -4.89
CA ALA A 44 3.02 -6.39 -3.89
C ALA A 44 1.82 -7.32 -3.78
N ASN A 45 2.07 -8.63 -3.72
CA ASN A 45 1.02 -9.64 -3.66
C ASN A 45 0.36 -9.73 -2.29
N THR A 46 1.08 -9.29 -1.24
CA THR A 46 0.61 -9.31 0.14
C THR A 46 0.88 -7.99 0.85
N LEU A 47 0.08 -7.71 1.88
CA LEU A 47 0.28 -6.52 2.71
C LEU A 47 1.66 -6.49 3.41
N PRO A 48 2.17 -7.58 4.04
CA PRO A 48 3.49 -7.56 4.65
C PRO A 48 4.60 -7.20 3.66
N GLU A 49 4.56 -7.79 2.46
CA GLU A 49 5.49 -7.47 1.36
C GLU A 49 5.38 -5.98 0.95
N ALA A 50 4.15 -5.47 0.85
CA ALA A 50 3.93 -4.05 0.51
C ALA A 50 4.54 -3.10 1.55
N LEU A 51 4.38 -3.43 2.84
CA LEU A 51 4.93 -2.64 3.94
C LEU A 51 6.46 -2.72 3.98
N GLU A 52 7.05 -3.89 3.70
CA GLU A 52 8.50 -4.04 3.61
C GLU A 52 9.09 -3.24 2.45
N LEU A 53 8.47 -3.31 1.26
CA LEU A 53 8.86 -2.49 0.11
C LEU A 53 8.72 -0.99 0.38
N ALA A 54 7.70 -0.59 1.13
CA ALA A 54 7.51 0.80 1.54
C ALA A 54 8.61 1.22 2.54
N ALA A 55 8.89 0.40 3.54
CA ALA A 55 9.90 0.66 4.56
C ALA A 55 11.32 0.73 3.99
N GLN A 56 11.65 -0.11 3.01
CA GLN A 56 12.94 -0.07 2.32
C GLN A 56 13.09 1.17 1.42
N ALA A 57 11.99 1.72 0.91
CA ALA A 57 12.00 2.88 0.04
C ALA A 57 11.91 4.22 0.78
N ALA A 58 11.47 4.21 2.04
CA ALA A 58 11.29 5.41 2.85
C ALA A 58 12.54 5.73 3.67
N SER A 59 12.90 7.01 3.70
CA SER A 59 13.90 7.61 4.58
C SER A 59 13.26 8.12 5.88
N GLN A 60 14.07 8.62 6.81
CA GLN A 60 13.59 9.08 8.12
C GLN A 60 12.57 10.23 8.05
N GLU A 61 12.65 11.07 7.02
CA GLU A 61 11.76 12.22 6.81
C GLU A 61 10.53 11.88 5.96
N ASP A 62 10.42 10.64 5.47
CA ASP A 62 9.32 10.21 4.62
C ASP A 62 8.12 9.70 5.42
N LEU A 63 6.94 9.79 4.80
CA LEU A 63 5.69 9.26 5.36
C LEU A 63 5.19 8.08 4.55
N ILE A 64 5.01 6.93 5.20
CA ILE A 64 4.26 5.80 4.63
C ILE A 64 2.78 5.93 5.01
N CYS A 65 1.92 6.13 4.01
CA CYS A 65 0.48 6.22 4.19
C CYS A 65 -0.22 4.99 3.62
N VAL A 66 -0.93 4.23 4.46
CA VAL A 66 -1.78 3.11 4.03
C VAL A 66 -3.23 3.58 3.89
N THR A 67 -3.80 3.46 2.69
CA THR A 67 -5.14 3.94 2.35
C THR A 67 -5.82 3.03 1.30
N GLY A 68 -7.02 3.42 0.86
CA GLY A 68 -7.77 2.75 -0.22
C GLY A 68 -8.98 1.93 0.25
N GLY A 69 -9.03 1.52 1.53
CA GLY A 69 -10.21 0.88 2.11
C GLY A 69 -10.02 0.43 3.55
N PHE A 70 -11.13 0.16 4.25
CA PHE A 70 -11.09 -0.27 5.66
C PHE A 70 -10.41 -1.63 5.86
N HIS A 71 -10.56 -2.55 4.92
CA HIS A 71 -9.98 -3.89 5.03
C HIS A 71 -8.44 -3.84 5.08
N ILE A 72 -7.81 -3.12 4.15
CA ILE A 72 -6.35 -3.01 4.12
C ILE A 72 -5.84 -2.28 5.37
N VAL A 73 -6.52 -1.21 5.80
CA VAL A 73 -6.16 -0.46 7.02
C VAL A 73 -6.30 -1.32 8.27
N GLY A 74 -7.38 -2.11 8.38
CA GLY A 74 -7.61 -3.02 9.50
C GLY A 74 -6.57 -4.14 9.57
N GLU A 75 -6.22 -4.71 8.42
CA GLU A 75 -5.16 -5.71 8.30
C GLU A 75 -3.79 -5.12 8.69
N THR A 76 -3.48 -3.90 8.23
CA THR A 76 -2.25 -3.17 8.62
C THR A 76 -2.16 -2.95 10.11
N LYS A 77 -3.24 -2.47 10.75
CA LYS A 77 -3.25 -2.26 12.20
C LYS A 77 -2.99 -3.57 12.95
N SER A 78 -3.60 -4.67 12.51
CA SER A 78 -3.40 -5.99 13.11
C SER A 78 -1.96 -6.47 12.94
N HIS A 79 -1.40 -6.33 11.74
CA HIS A 79 -0.02 -6.71 11.43
C HIS A 79 1.00 -5.92 12.24
N LEU A 80 0.85 -4.59 12.33
CA LEU A 80 1.76 -3.73 13.11
C LEU A 80 1.72 -4.06 14.61
N ARG A 81 0.55 -4.40 15.16
CA ARG A 81 0.43 -4.86 16.56
C ARG A 81 1.20 -6.16 16.80
N GLN A 82 1.15 -7.10 15.87
CA GLN A 82 1.90 -8.35 15.97
C GLN A 82 3.41 -8.12 15.93
N ILE A 83 3.89 -7.22 15.06
CA ILE A 83 5.31 -6.84 15.02
C ILE A 83 5.73 -6.20 16.35
N ALA A 84 4.95 -5.26 16.86
CA ALA A 84 5.25 -4.57 18.11
C ALA A 84 5.29 -5.53 19.32
N ALA A 85 4.41 -6.55 19.34
CA ALA A 85 4.38 -7.56 20.39
C ALA A 85 5.62 -8.48 20.37
N LYS A 86 6.18 -8.77 19.18
CA LYS A 86 7.38 -9.61 19.03
C LYS A 86 8.70 -8.91 19.37
N LYS A 87 8.69 -7.57 19.44
CA LYS A 87 9.87 -6.75 19.80
C LYS A 87 10.01 -6.53 21.32
N LYS A 88 9.01 -6.94 22.10
CA LYS A 88 9.04 -6.93 23.57
C LYS A 88 9.54 -8.28 24.07
#